data_AF-A0A1J3FMC3-F1
#
_entry.id   AF-A0A1J3FMC3-F1
#
_cell.length_a   1.000
_cell.length_b   1.000
_cell.length_c   1.000
_cell.angle_alpha   90.00
_cell.angle_beta   90.00
_cell.angle_gamma   90.00
#
_symmetry.space_group_name_H-M   'P 1'
#
loop_
_entity.id
_entity.type
_entity.pdbx_description
1 polymer ?
#
loop_
_entity_poly.entity_id
_entity_poly.type
_entity_poly.pdbx_seq_one_letter_code
_entity_poly.pdbx_strand_id
1 'polypeptide(L)'
;MEASATSKLLVSDIASSVDHVPSNYVRPISDRPNLSEVETSGDSIPLIDLQELNGPNRVDIILQFAHACSTYGFFQIKNHGVPEKTIQRMMTVAREFFRQPESERVKHYSADPKKTTRLSTSFNVGSEKVSNWRDFLRLHCFPIQDFIDEWPSNPVSFKEITAE
;
A
#
# COMPACT_ATOMS: atom_id res chain seq x y z
N MET A 1 -41.52 3.39 5.61
CA MET A 1 -40.37 4.29 5.82
C MET A 1 -39.21 3.40 6.23
N GLU A 2 -38.59 2.73 5.26
CA GLU A 2 -37.49 1.79 5.51
C GLU A 2 -36.21 2.57 5.72
N ALA A 3 -35.47 2.19 6.75
CA ALA A 3 -34.18 2.78 7.09
C ALA A 3 -33.24 2.65 5.89
N SER A 4 -32.71 3.79 5.43
CA SER A 4 -31.62 3.81 4.45
C SER A 4 -30.47 2.98 5.00
N ALA A 5 -30.24 1.80 4.43
CA ALA A 5 -29.02 1.04 4.67
C ALA A 5 -27.85 1.98 4.35
N THR A 6 -27.05 2.31 5.37
CA THR A 6 -25.81 3.06 5.20
C THR A 6 -24.95 2.32 4.19
N SER A 7 -24.84 2.86 2.98
CA SER A 7 -23.95 2.32 1.94
C SER A 7 -22.54 2.31 2.51
N LYS A 8 -22.00 1.13 2.73
CA LYS A 8 -20.59 0.95 3.07
C LYS A 8 -19.76 1.55 1.93
N LEU A 9 -18.71 2.27 2.30
CA LEU A 9 -17.91 3.09 1.40
C LEU A 9 -16.53 2.48 1.17
N LEU A 10 -16.01 1.71 2.13
CA LEU A 10 -14.72 1.03 2.03
C LEU A 10 -14.89 -0.41 1.52
N VAL A 11 -13.96 -0.88 0.69
CA VAL A 11 -13.98 -2.24 0.12
C VAL A 11 -13.89 -3.29 1.22
N SER A 12 -13.09 -3.07 2.26
CA SER A 12 -12.99 -3.98 3.41
C SER A 12 -14.32 -4.19 4.12
N ASP A 13 -15.15 -3.15 4.20
CA ASP A 13 -16.48 -3.24 4.79
C ASP A 13 -17.48 -3.87 3.83
N ILE A 14 -17.46 -3.48 2.54
CA ILE A 14 -18.31 -4.07 1.49
C ILE A 14 -18.10 -5.58 1.40
N ALA A 15 -16.84 -6.03 1.43
CA ALA A 15 -16.45 -7.43 1.31
C ALA A 15 -17.13 -8.35 2.34
N SER A 16 -17.46 -7.83 3.53
CA SER A 16 -18.15 -8.58 4.57
C SER A 16 -19.67 -8.72 4.36
N SER A 17 -20.24 -8.01 3.39
CA SER A 17 -21.69 -7.93 3.12
C SER A 17 -22.10 -8.43 1.74
N VAL A 18 -21.16 -8.90 0.93
CA VAL A 18 -21.42 -9.42 -0.42
C VAL A 18 -21.03 -10.89 -0.50
N ASP A 19 -21.78 -11.66 -1.28
CA ASP A 19 -21.50 -13.07 -1.59
C ASP A 19 -20.61 -13.25 -2.84
N HIS A 20 -20.55 -12.21 -3.68
CA HIS A 20 -19.78 -12.18 -4.91
C HIS A 20 -19.07 -10.84 -5.10
N VAL A 21 -17.99 -10.82 -5.88
CA VAL A 21 -17.29 -9.59 -6.25
C VAL A 21 -18.22 -8.73 -7.14
N PRO A 22 -18.54 -7.48 -6.77
CA PRO A 22 -19.39 -6.60 -7.57
C PRO A 22 -18.76 -6.32 -8.95
N SER A 23 -19.61 -6.15 -9.95
CA SER A 23 -19.21 -6.09 -11.36
C SER A 23 -18.22 -4.95 -11.68
N ASN A 24 -18.29 -3.82 -10.97
CA ASN A 24 -17.38 -2.70 -11.15
C ASN A 24 -15.93 -2.99 -10.70
N TYR A 25 -15.69 -4.09 -9.98
CA TYR A 25 -14.33 -4.55 -9.61
C TYR A 25 -13.84 -5.71 -10.50
N VAL A 26 -14.71 -6.25 -11.35
CA VAL A 26 -14.37 -7.35 -12.25
C VAL A 26 -13.64 -6.78 -13.47
N ARG A 27 -12.35 -7.12 -13.59
CA ARG A 27 -11.51 -6.76 -14.74
C ARG A 27 -12.09 -7.34 -16.05
N PRO A 28 -12.00 -6.64 -17.19
CA PRO A 28 -12.25 -7.21 -18.51
C PRO A 28 -11.39 -8.45 -18.75
N ILE A 29 -11.85 -9.39 -19.58
CA ILE A 29 -11.11 -10.63 -19.86
C ILE A 29 -9.70 -10.33 -20.39
N SER A 30 -9.55 -9.28 -21.22
CA SER A 30 -8.26 -8.82 -21.75
C SER A 30 -7.24 -8.39 -20.68
N ASP A 31 -7.71 -7.99 -19.50
CA ASP A 31 -6.88 -7.45 -18.43
C ASP A 31 -6.61 -8.49 -17.33
N ARG A 32 -7.21 -9.68 -17.44
CA ARG A 32 -7.01 -10.76 -16.47
C ARG A 32 -5.72 -11.51 -16.80
N PRO A 33 -4.96 -11.96 -15.78
CA PRO A 33 -3.75 -12.74 -16.02
C PRO A 33 -4.06 -13.98 -16.87
N ASN A 34 -3.33 -14.15 -17.98
CA ASN A 34 -3.37 -15.39 -18.74
C ASN A 34 -2.29 -16.35 -18.23
N LEU A 35 -2.69 -17.31 -17.42
CA LEU A 35 -1.75 -18.25 -16.79
C LEU A 35 -1.03 -19.15 -17.81
N SER A 36 -1.55 -19.32 -19.03
CA SER A 36 -0.85 -20.09 -20.07
C SER A 36 0.32 -19.35 -20.69
N GLU A 37 0.37 -18.02 -20.55
CA GLU A 37 1.44 -17.16 -21.06
C GLU A 37 2.48 -16.82 -19.99
N VAL A 38 2.30 -17.34 -18.76
CA VAL A 38 3.27 -17.13 -17.69
C VAL A 38 4.54 -17.91 -18.02
N GLU A 39 5.59 -17.18 -18.37
CA GLU A 39 6.94 -17.74 -18.49
C GLU A 39 7.48 -18.04 -17.09
N THR A 40 7.67 -19.33 -16.79
CA THR A 40 8.47 -19.73 -15.63
C THR A 40 9.93 -19.68 -16.01
N SER A 41 10.54 -18.49 -15.95
CA SER A 41 12.00 -18.41 -15.94
C SER A 41 12.51 -19.03 -14.64
N GLY A 42 13.65 -19.72 -14.68
CA GLY A 42 14.35 -20.16 -13.47
C GLY A 42 14.97 -18.98 -12.70
N ASP A 43 14.81 -17.77 -13.21
CA ASP A 43 15.38 -16.54 -12.68
C ASP A 43 14.49 -15.99 -11.57
N SER A 44 15.09 -15.71 -10.42
CA SER A 44 14.43 -15.04 -9.31
C SER A 44 14.62 -13.52 -9.40
N ILE A 45 13.66 -12.75 -8.88
CA ILE A 45 13.83 -11.31 -8.64
C ILE A 45 15.14 -11.09 -7.87
N PRO A 46 16.04 -10.19 -8.33
CA PRO A 46 17.32 -9.96 -7.67
C PRO A 46 17.15 -9.61 -6.18
N LEU A 47 17.94 -10.27 -5.33
CA LEU A 47 18.02 -9.97 -3.89
C LEU A 47 19.41 -9.41 -3.59
N ILE A 48 19.47 -8.11 -3.28
CA ILE A 48 20.73 -7.39 -3.05
C ILE A 48 21.01 -7.31 -1.55
N ASP A 49 22.21 -7.71 -1.15
CA ASP A 49 22.68 -7.61 0.23
C ASP A 49 23.42 -6.29 0.48
N LEU A 50 22.93 -5.49 1.41
CA LEU A 50 23.52 -4.17 1.73
C LEU A 50 24.55 -4.20 2.87
N GLN A 51 24.87 -5.37 3.43
CA GLN A 51 25.76 -5.51 4.58
C GLN A 51 27.14 -4.86 4.36
N GLU A 52 27.70 -4.98 3.15
CA GLU A 52 29.01 -4.42 2.79
C GLU A 52 28.92 -3.19 1.87
N LEU A 53 27.78 -2.49 1.85
CA LEU A 53 27.59 -1.30 1.02
C LEU A 53 28.61 -0.18 1.32
N ASN A 54 29.07 -0.12 2.56
CA ASN A 54 30.13 0.80 3.02
C ASN A 54 31.47 0.09 3.25
N GLY A 55 31.61 -1.14 2.76
CA GLY A 55 32.79 -1.99 2.88
C GLY A 55 33.54 -2.18 1.54
N PRO A 56 34.46 -3.15 1.48
CA PRO A 56 35.28 -3.39 0.28
C PRO A 56 34.46 -3.81 -0.95
N ASN A 57 33.31 -4.46 -0.74
CA ASN A 57 32.44 -4.97 -1.81
C ASN A 57 31.42 -3.94 -2.33
N ARG A 58 31.57 -2.67 -1.98
CA ARG A 58 30.69 -1.58 -2.43
C ARG A 58 30.52 -1.55 -3.95
N VAL A 59 31.59 -1.75 -4.70
CA VAL A 59 31.56 -1.69 -6.18
C VAL A 59 30.65 -2.80 -6.74
N ASP A 60 30.78 -4.03 -6.24
CA ASP A 60 29.97 -5.16 -6.69
C ASP A 60 28.49 -4.97 -6.36
N ILE A 61 28.17 -4.40 -5.18
CA ILE A 61 26.80 -4.09 -4.80
C ILE A 61 26.21 -3.03 -5.73
N ILE A 62 26.97 -1.98 -6.08
CA ILE A 62 26.52 -0.96 -7.04
C ILE A 62 26.28 -1.58 -8.42
N LEU A 63 27.14 -2.50 -8.87
CA LEU A 63 26.94 -3.20 -10.14
C LEU A 63 25.70 -4.09 -10.13
N GLN A 64 25.40 -4.76 -9.00
CA GLN A 64 24.16 -5.51 -8.82
C GLN A 64 22.93 -4.59 -8.90
N PHE A 65 22.97 -3.40 -8.30
CA PHE A 65 21.91 -2.40 -8.44
C PHE A 65 21.73 -1.97 -9.89
N ALA A 66 22.83 -1.62 -10.57
CA ALA A 66 22.77 -1.18 -11.96
C ALA A 66 22.15 -2.26 -12.87
N HIS A 67 22.56 -3.52 -12.69
CA HIS A 67 22.00 -4.66 -13.42
C HIS A 67 20.52 -4.89 -13.11
N ALA A 68 20.13 -4.87 -11.83
CA ALA A 68 18.75 -5.04 -11.42
C ALA A 68 17.84 -3.94 -11.99
N CYS A 69 18.28 -2.68 -11.92
CA CYS A 69 17.56 -1.55 -12.49
C CYS A 69 17.41 -1.64 -14.01
N SER A 70 18.47 -2.00 -14.74
CA SER A 70 18.46 -2.02 -16.20
C SER A 70 17.77 -3.25 -16.80
N THR A 71 17.79 -4.37 -16.09
CA THR A 71 17.29 -5.66 -16.61
C THR A 71 15.90 -5.99 -16.09
N TYR A 72 15.64 -5.72 -14.80
CA TYR A 72 14.39 -6.11 -14.14
C TYR A 72 13.48 -4.90 -13.86
N GLY A 73 14.06 -3.74 -13.55
CA GLY A 73 13.31 -2.58 -13.04
C GLY A 73 12.74 -2.79 -11.63
N PHE A 74 13.09 -3.91 -10.97
CA PHE A 74 12.62 -4.29 -9.63
C PHE A 74 13.64 -5.20 -8.95
N PHE A 75 13.77 -5.08 -7.62
CA PHE A 75 14.66 -5.91 -6.80
C PHE A 75 14.21 -5.88 -5.34
N GLN A 76 14.69 -6.85 -4.58
CA GLN A 76 14.56 -6.92 -3.13
C GLN A 76 15.90 -6.55 -2.48
N ILE A 77 15.85 -6.02 -1.25
CA ILE A 77 17.06 -5.73 -0.46
C ILE A 77 16.99 -6.43 0.89
N LYS A 78 18.14 -6.86 1.40
CA LYS A 78 18.32 -7.32 2.79
C LYS A 78 19.48 -6.57 3.45
N ASN A 79 19.57 -6.65 4.77
CA ASN A 79 20.57 -5.91 5.55
C ASN A 79 20.51 -4.38 5.31
N HIS A 80 19.31 -3.84 5.09
CA HIS A 80 19.04 -2.43 4.75
C HIS A 80 19.20 -1.44 5.91
N GLY A 81 19.57 -1.90 7.11
CA GLY A 81 19.81 -1.04 8.27
C GLY A 81 18.54 -0.61 9.04
N VAL A 82 17.36 -0.65 8.43
CA VAL A 82 16.07 -0.46 9.15
C VAL A 82 15.87 -1.57 10.19
N PRO A 83 15.67 -1.26 11.48
CA PRO A 83 15.44 -2.27 12.52
C PRO A 83 14.15 -3.06 12.30
N GLU A 84 14.20 -4.38 12.52
CA GLU A 84 13.03 -5.27 12.43
C GLU A 84 11.87 -4.80 13.33
N LYS A 85 12.21 -4.27 14.52
CA LYS A 85 11.22 -3.73 15.45
C LYS A 85 10.44 -2.55 14.86
N THR A 86 11.09 -1.68 14.09
CA THR A 86 10.45 -0.53 13.43
C THR A 86 9.46 -1.02 12.36
N ILE A 87 9.86 -1.99 11.53
CA ILE A 87 8.99 -2.63 10.53
C ILE A 87 7.78 -3.26 11.21
N GLN A 88 7.99 -4.05 12.26
CA GLN A 88 6.91 -4.71 12.99
C GLN A 88 5.94 -3.72 13.63
N ARG A 89 6.43 -2.62 14.22
CA ARG A 89 5.58 -1.56 14.78
C ARG A 89 4.74 -0.89 13.70
N MET A 90 5.32 -0.54 12.56
CA MET A 90 4.58 0.06 11.44
C MET A 90 3.50 -0.89 10.91
N MET A 91 3.83 -2.18 10.76
CA MET A 91 2.86 -3.19 10.33
C MET A 91 1.74 -3.41 11.36
N THR A 92 2.04 -3.31 12.65
CA THR A 92 1.02 -3.38 13.72
C THR A 92 0.09 -2.17 13.66
N VAL A 93 0.64 -0.96 13.62
CA VAL A 93 -0.18 0.27 13.67
C VAL A 93 -1.04 0.46 12.42
N ALA A 94 -0.54 0.03 11.25
CA ALA A 94 -1.33 -0.01 10.03
C ALA A 94 -2.53 -0.98 10.15
N ARG A 95 -2.31 -2.19 10.70
CA ARG A 95 -3.40 -3.15 10.94
C ARG A 95 -4.40 -2.62 11.96
N GLU A 96 -3.94 -1.97 13.03
CA GLU A 96 -4.82 -1.35 14.02
C GLU A 96 -5.69 -0.27 13.38
N PHE A 97 -5.12 0.60 12.53
CA PHE A 97 -5.88 1.59 11.77
C PHE A 97 -6.99 0.93 10.93
N PHE A 98 -6.64 -0.05 10.09
CA PHE A 98 -7.60 -0.68 9.18
C PHE A 98 -8.63 -1.60 9.87
N ARG A 99 -8.40 -2.00 11.13
CA ARG A 99 -9.34 -2.78 11.95
C ARG A 99 -10.35 -1.94 12.72
N GLN A 100 -10.20 -0.62 12.75
CA GLN A 100 -11.18 0.25 13.37
C GLN A 100 -12.56 0.12 12.69
N PRO A 101 -13.66 0.46 13.38
CA PRO A 101 -14.97 0.56 12.74
C PRO A 101 -14.92 1.47 11.50
N GLU A 102 -15.72 1.17 10.48
CA GLU A 102 -15.81 2.00 9.27
C GLU A 102 -16.03 3.47 9.62
N SER A 103 -16.89 3.76 10.59
CA SER A 103 -17.22 5.11 11.06
C SER A 103 -16.01 5.92 11.54
N GLU A 104 -14.96 5.27 12.05
CA GLU A 104 -13.73 5.94 12.45
C GLU A 104 -12.80 6.15 11.26
N ARG A 105 -12.66 5.13 10.41
CA ARG A 105 -11.80 5.20 9.22
C ARG A 105 -12.28 6.25 8.22
N VAL A 106 -13.60 6.31 7.96
CA VAL A 106 -14.17 7.25 6.97
C VAL A 106 -14.02 8.72 7.35
N LYS A 107 -13.66 9.06 8.59
CA LYS A 107 -13.26 10.43 8.97
C LYS A 107 -12.05 10.92 8.17
N HIS A 108 -11.22 10.00 7.70
CA HIS A 108 -10.06 10.29 6.86
C HIS A 108 -10.35 10.15 5.36
N TYR A 109 -11.57 9.80 4.96
CA TYR A 109 -11.90 9.55 3.56
C TYR A 109 -11.87 10.83 2.71
N SER A 110 -11.36 10.70 1.48
CA SER A 110 -11.52 11.73 0.46
C SER A 110 -11.39 11.15 -0.95
N ALA A 111 -12.29 11.56 -1.84
CA ALA A 111 -12.18 11.27 -3.27
C ALA A 111 -11.19 12.21 -3.99
N ASP A 112 -10.79 13.33 -3.38
CA ASP A 112 -9.89 14.31 -4.01
C ASP A 112 -8.44 13.76 -4.08
N PRO A 113 -7.86 13.55 -5.28
CA PRO A 113 -6.48 13.10 -5.44
C PRO A 113 -5.42 14.09 -4.96
N LYS A 114 -5.78 15.37 -4.80
CA LYS A 114 -4.87 16.41 -4.34
C LYS A 114 -4.71 16.43 -2.83
N LYS A 115 -5.60 15.77 -2.07
CA LYS A 115 -5.49 15.71 -0.61
C LYS A 115 -4.21 14.95 -0.21
N THR A 116 -3.41 15.61 0.61
CA THR A 116 -2.11 15.22 1.16
C THR A 116 -2.23 14.00 2.06
N THR A 117 -3.23 14.01 2.95
CA THR A 117 -3.61 12.85 3.78
C THR A 117 -5.02 12.37 3.45
N ARG A 118 -5.17 11.13 2.96
CA ARG A 118 -6.49 10.57 2.62
C ARG A 118 -6.57 9.06 2.70
N LEU A 119 -7.70 8.56 3.20
CA LEU A 119 -8.19 7.21 3.00
C LEU A 119 -9.02 7.17 1.71
N SER A 120 -8.86 6.13 0.90
CA SER A 120 -9.75 5.84 -0.24
C SER A 120 -9.68 4.36 -0.62
N THR A 121 -10.48 3.93 -1.61
CA THR A 121 -10.77 2.51 -1.90
C THR A 121 -10.42 2.06 -3.33
N SER A 122 -9.88 2.97 -4.15
CA SER A 122 -9.44 2.65 -5.52
C SER A 122 -8.45 3.71 -6.02
N PHE A 123 -8.24 3.86 -7.32
CA PHE A 123 -7.29 4.85 -7.83
C PHE A 123 -7.95 6.21 -8.03
N ASN A 124 -8.98 6.25 -8.88
CA ASN A 124 -9.71 7.47 -9.24
C ASN A 124 -11.21 7.17 -9.23
N VAL A 125 -11.78 7.01 -8.04
CA VAL A 125 -13.19 6.60 -7.83
C VAL A 125 -14.19 7.41 -8.69
N GLY A 126 -13.91 8.68 -8.97
CA GLY A 126 -14.79 9.55 -9.77
C GLY A 126 -14.67 9.43 -11.29
N SER A 127 -13.66 8.74 -11.84
CA SER A 127 -13.41 8.69 -13.29
C SER A 127 -13.01 7.32 -13.83
N GLU A 128 -12.79 6.34 -12.96
CA GLU A 128 -12.41 4.98 -13.36
C GLU A 128 -13.61 4.14 -13.81
N LYS A 129 -13.38 3.26 -14.80
CA LYS A 129 -14.39 2.31 -15.29
C LYS A 129 -14.40 0.99 -14.51
N VAL A 130 -13.25 0.65 -13.93
CA VAL A 130 -13.03 -0.59 -13.18
C VAL A 130 -12.27 -0.21 -11.91
N SER A 131 -12.86 -0.49 -10.76
CA SER A 131 -12.31 -0.19 -9.45
C SER A 131 -11.32 -1.28 -9.00
N ASN A 132 -10.31 -0.88 -8.24
CA ASN A 132 -9.43 -1.81 -7.55
C ASN A 132 -10.11 -2.32 -6.28
N TRP A 133 -9.94 -3.61 -5.99
CA TRP A 133 -10.40 -4.21 -4.74
C TRP A 133 -9.42 -3.90 -3.60
N ARG A 134 -9.31 -2.62 -3.19
CA ARG A 134 -8.27 -2.17 -2.27
C ARG A 134 -8.61 -0.90 -1.51
N ASP A 135 -8.63 -0.96 -0.18
CA ASP A 135 -8.50 0.25 0.64
C ASP A 135 -7.03 0.67 0.80
N PHE A 136 -6.78 1.98 0.85
CA PHE A 136 -5.46 2.53 1.14
C PHE A 136 -5.56 3.85 1.90
N LEU A 137 -4.58 4.07 2.77
CA LEU A 137 -4.32 5.34 3.42
C LEU A 137 -3.04 5.91 2.80
N ARG A 138 -3.13 7.12 2.25
CA ARG A 138 -2.00 7.88 1.74
C ARG A 138 -1.65 8.99 2.71
N LEU A 139 -0.37 9.08 3.03
CA LEU A 139 0.22 10.10 3.89
C LEU A 139 1.33 10.80 3.12
N HIS A 140 1.25 12.13 3.01
CA HIS A 140 2.43 12.92 2.69
C HIS A 140 3.31 12.99 3.93
N CYS A 141 4.62 12.85 3.75
CA CYS A 141 5.56 12.73 4.87
C CYS A 141 6.85 13.54 4.71
N PHE A 142 7.03 14.30 3.62
CA PHE A 142 8.23 15.10 3.42
C PHE A 142 7.92 16.54 2.97
N PRO A 143 8.32 17.56 3.74
CA PRO A 143 8.93 17.46 5.07
C PRO A 143 7.83 17.16 6.14
N ILE A 144 8.12 16.31 7.13
CA ILE A 144 7.09 15.67 7.96
C ILE A 144 6.22 16.65 8.78
N GLN A 145 6.80 17.78 9.18
CA GLN A 145 6.20 18.80 10.05
C GLN A 145 5.00 19.47 9.36
N ASP A 146 5.04 19.56 8.03
CA ASP A 146 3.97 20.15 7.23
C ASP A 146 2.72 19.25 7.14
N PHE A 147 2.83 17.95 7.47
CA PHE A 147 1.77 16.97 7.22
C PHE A 147 1.33 16.17 8.44
N ILE A 148 2.18 16.04 9.46
CA ILE A 148 1.94 15.14 10.61
C ILE A 148 0.65 15.47 11.36
N ASP A 149 0.21 16.73 11.34
CA ASP A 149 -1.04 17.15 11.98
C ASP A 149 -2.28 16.58 11.29
N GLU A 150 -2.23 16.36 9.97
CA GLU A 150 -3.32 15.78 9.19
C GLU A 150 -3.43 14.26 9.30
N TRP A 151 -2.38 13.59 9.79
CA TRP A 151 -2.34 12.13 9.92
C TRP A 151 -3.38 11.63 10.94
N PRO A 152 -3.82 10.37 10.84
CA PRO A 152 -4.66 9.76 11.87
C PRO A 152 -4.06 9.85 13.27
N SER A 153 -4.90 10.19 14.25
CA SER A 153 -4.56 10.15 15.69
C SER A 153 -5.09 8.91 16.40
N ASN A 154 -5.78 8.03 15.67
CA ASN A 154 -6.25 6.74 16.16
C ASN A 154 -5.72 5.64 15.21
N PRO A 155 -4.99 4.61 15.70
CA PRO A 155 -4.55 4.39 17.10
C PRO A 155 -3.70 5.55 17.64
N VAL A 156 -3.67 5.72 18.97
CA VAL A 156 -2.95 6.83 19.64
C VAL A 156 -1.47 6.87 19.25
N SER A 157 -0.87 5.71 19.00
CA SER A 157 0.51 5.53 18.57
C SER A 157 0.76 5.78 17.08
N PHE A 158 -0.28 6.06 16.28
CA PHE A 158 -0.18 6.13 14.81
C PHE A 158 0.86 7.14 14.35
N LYS A 159 0.77 8.39 14.80
CA LYS A 159 1.69 9.46 14.37
C LYS A 159 3.12 9.18 14.80
N GLU A 160 3.31 8.79 16.06
CA GLU A 160 4.63 8.48 16.63
C GLU A 160 5.32 7.35 15.86
N ILE A 161 4.63 6.22 15.66
CA ILE A 161 5.20 5.05 14.97
C ILE A 161 5.45 5.34 13.49
N THR A 162 4.54 6.06 12.83
CA THR A 162 4.64 6.32 11.39
C THR A 162 5.69 7.39 11.05
N ALA A 163 6.08 8.21 12.03
CA ALA A 163 7.06 9.29 11.89
C ALA A 163 8.52 8.86 12.16
N GLU A 164 8.73 7.66 12.71
CA GLU A 164 10.05 7.08 12.99
C GLU A 164 10.80 6.69 11.72
#